data_AF-A0A1G9FDQ9-F1
#
_entry.id   AF-A0A1G9FDQ9-F1
#
_cell.length_a   1.000
_cell.length_b   1.000
_cell.length_c   1.000
_cell.angle_alpha   90.00
_cell.angle_beta   90.00
_cell.angle_gamma   90.00
#
_symmetry.space_group_name_H-M   'P 1'
#
loop_
_entity.id
_entity.type
_entity.pdbx_description
1 polymer ?
#
loop_
_entity_poly.entity_id
_entity_poly.type
_entity_poly.pdbx_seq_one_letter_code
_entity_poly.pdbx_strand_id
1 'polypeptide(L)' 'MAVAGRELTHLTEFTFRPDRTKLVAIEACLRAGLDPEGMVLLRHQTNAVYQLTTAPVVVKVVQSRHQTHRSRRQAGAMAG' A
#
# COMPACT_ATOMS: atom_id res chain seq x y z
N MET A 1 -1.76 -1.77 21.37
CA MET A 1 -1.20 -2.56 20.25
C MET A 1 -1.27 -1.76 18.94
N ALA A 2 -0.60 -0.60 18.84
CA ALA A 2 -0.65 0.30 17.66
C ALA A 2 0.72 0.51 16.98
N VAL A 3 1.74 -0.22 17.41
CA VAL A 3 3.14 -0.02 16.98
C VAL A 3 3.38 -0.62 15.59
N ALA A 4 2.73 -1.75 15.26
CA ALA A 4 2.89 -2.44 13.97
C ALA A 4 2.46 -1.59 12.74
N GLY A 5 1.39 -0.79 12.90
CA GLY A 5 0.88 0.04 11.80
C GLY A 5 1.83 1.17 11.38
N ARG A 6 2.69 1.67 12.29
CA ARG A 6 3.69 2.70 11.99
C ARG A 6 4.94 2.13 11.34
N GLU A 7 5.34 0.92 11.72
CA GLU A 7 6.47 0.22 11.10
C GLU A 7 6.18 -0.12 9.63
N LEU A 8 4.94 -0.54 9.34
CA LEU A 8 4.49 -0.86 7.98
C LEU A 8 4.36 0.38 7.08
N THR A 9 4.15 1.59 7.64
CA THR A 9 4.07 2.83 6.84
C THR A 9 5.42 3.31 6.30
N HIS A 10 6.54 2.75 6.76
CA HIS A 10 7.88 3.23 6.39
C HIS A 10 8.70 2.12 5.72
N LEU A 11 8.32 1.80 4.46
CA LEU A 11 9.14 0.95 3.61
C LEU A 11 10.34 1.75 3.09
N THR A 12 11.53 1.37 3.56
CA THR A 12 12.81 1.83 3.01
C THR A 12 13.17 1.01 1.79
N GLU A 13 14.24 1.37 1.10
CA GLU A 13 14.71 0.56 -0.01
C GLU A 13 15.13 -0.86 0.39
N PHE A 14 15.67 -1.02 1.61
CA PHE A 14 16.11 -2.31 2.16
C PHE A 14 14.95 -3.17 2.68
N THR A 15 13.83 -2.55 3.08
CA THR A 15 12.64 -3.25 3.59
C THR A 15 11.55 -3.42 2.53
N PHE A 16 11.77 -2.92 1.31
CA PHE A 16 10.87 -3.10 0.17
C PHE A 16 10.98 -4.52 -0.41
N ARG A 17 10.39 -5.47 0.31
CA ARG A 17 10.35 -6.90 -0.05
C ARG A 17 8.90 -7.37 -0.26
N PRO A 18 8.66 -8.45 -1.02
CA PRO A 18 7.31 -8.95 -1.29
C PRO A 18 6.51 -9.25 -0.01
N ASP A 19 7.13 -9.89 0.98
CA ASP A 19 6.52 -10.22 2.27
C ASP A 19 6.07 -8.96 3.03
N ARG A 20 6.89 -7.91 3.05
CA ARG A 20 6.57 -6.64 3.73
C ARG A 20 5.56 -5.80 2.96
N THR A 21 5.71 -5.68 1.64
CA THR A 21 4.76 -4.92 0.81
C THR A 21 3.38 -5.59 0.79
N LYS A 22 3.30 -6.91 0.93
CA LYS A 22 2.04 -7.65 1.06
C LYS A 22 1.29 -7.25 2.33
N LEU A 23 1.97 -7.14 3.47
CA LEU A 23 1.37 -6.68 4.73
C LEU A 23 0.84 -5.25 4.63
N VAL A 24 1.59 -4.36 3.96
CA VAL A 24 1.15 -2.98 3.71
C VAL A 24 -0.10 -2.95 2.83
N ALA A 25 -0.14 -3.77 1.77
CA ALA A 25 -1.29 -3.86 0.89
C ALA A 25 -2.53 -4.41 1.61
N ILE A 26 -2.37 -5.45 2.44
CA ILE A 26 -3.46 -6.01 3.28
C ILE A 26 -4.03 -4.92 4.18
N GLU A 27 -3.17 -4.23 4.94
CA GLU A 27 -3.61 -3.18 5.86
C GLU A 27 -4.33 -2.04 5.12
N ALA A 28 -3.83 -1.65 3.95
CA ALA A 28 -4.47 -0.64 3.12
C ALA A 28 -5.86 -1.07 2.62
N CYS A 29 -6.02 -2.33 2.20
CA CYS A 29 -7.31 -2.88 1.83
C CYS A 29 -8.30 -2.85 3.01
N LEU A 30 -7.88 -3.35 4.18
CA LEU A 30 -8.73 -3.40 5.36
C LEU A 30 -9.21 -2.00 5.78
N ARG A 31 -8.32 -1.00 5.75
CA ARG A 31 -8.69 0.40 6.03
C ARG A 31 -9.64 1.00 4.99
N ALA A 32 -9.59 0.52 3.75
CA ALA A 32 -10.46 0.94 2.67
C ALA A 32 -11.76 0.11 2.58
N GLY A 33 -11.97 -0.87 3.46
CA GLY A 33 -13.13 -1.78 3.40
C GLY A 33 -13.09 -2.75 2.22
N LEU A 34 -11.90 -3.03 1.68
CA LEU A 34 -11.68 -3.97 0.58
C LEU A 34 -11.18 -5.31 1.13
N ASP A 35 -11.59 -6.39 0.48
CA ASP A 35 -11.12 -7.74 0.82
C ASP A 35 -9.77 -8.05 0.14
N PRO A 36 -8.68 -8.25 0.91
CA PRO A 36 -7.39 -8.62 0.36
C PRO A 36 -7.23 -10.12 0.08
N GLU A 37 -8.23 -10.97 0.37
CA GLU A 37 -8.11 -12.41 0.21
C GLU A 37 -7.75 -12.81 -1.23
N GLY A 38 -6.77 -13.70 -1.36
CA GLY A 38 -6.31 -14.19 -2.66
C GLY A 38 -5.63 -13.16 -3.57
N MET A 39 -5.34 -11.93 -3.09
CA MET A 39 -4.74 -10.90 -3.93
C MET A 39 -3.40 -11.35 -4.55
N VAL A 40 -3.20 -10.99 -5.82
CA VAL A 40 -2.09 -11.47 -6.64
C VAL A 40 -1.07 -10.36 -6.87
N LEU A 41 0.21 -10.65 -6.62
CA LEU A 41 1.31 -9.74 -6.93
C LEU A 41 1.60 -9.76 -8.43
N LEU A 42 1.34 -8.66 -9.12
CA LEU A 42 1.56 -8.51 -10.56
C LEU A 42 2.99 -8.06 -10.89
N ARG A 43 3.56 -7.18 -10.06
CA ARG A 43 4.95 -6.72 -10.20
C ARG A 43 5.53 -6.24 -8.88
N HIS A 44 6.85 -6.34 -8.75
CA HIS A 44 7.58 -5.91 -7.57
C HIS A 44 8.94 -5.32 -7.95
N GLN A 45 8.92 -4.13 -8.55
CA GLN A 45 10.11 -3.35 -8.91
C GLN A 45 10.19 -2.11 -8.03
N THR A 46 10.07 -0.91 -8.61
CA THR A 46 9.97 0.37 -7.87
C THR A 46 8.61 0.54 -7.15
N ASN A 47 7.66 -0.31 -7.47
CA ASN A 47 6.36 -0.42 -6.81
C ASN A 47 5.99 -1.90 -6.72
N ALA A 48 5.28 -2.25 -5.66
CA ALA A 48 4.58 -3.52 -5.54
C ALA A 48 3.13 -3.28 -5.92
N VAL A 49 2.62 -4.08 -6.85
CA VAL A 49 1.26 -3.93 -7.35
C VAL A 49 0.50 -5.23 -7.21
N TYR A 50 -0.59 -5.14 -6.47
CA TYR A 50 -1.47 -6.24 -6.15
C TYR A 50 -2.81 -6.05 -6.85
N GLN A 51 -3.34 -7.11 -7.46
CA GLN A 51 -4.70 -7.15 -7.96
C GLN A 51 -5.58 -7.88 -6.95
N LEU A 52 -6.72 -7.28 -6.62
CA LEU A 52 -7.74 -7.97 -5.85
C LEU A 52 -8.49 -8.96 -6.75
N THR A 53 -8.84 -10.11 -6.19
CA THR A 53 -9.62 -11.15 -6.88
C THR A 53 -11.12 -10.90 -6.77
N THR A 54 -11.53 -10.19 -5.72
CA THR A 54 -12.93 -9.92 -5.36
C THR A 54 -13.51 -8.67 -6.03
N ALA A 55 -12.66 -7.81 -6.59
CA ALA A 55 -13.06 -6.57 -7.25
C ALA A 55 -12.03 -6.16 -8.32
N PRO A 56 -12.42 -5.39 -9.35
CA PRO A 56 -11.50 -4.86 -10.36
C PRO A 56 -10.65 -3.69 -9.80
N VAL A 57 -9.96 -3.93 -8.69
CA VAL A 57 -9.17 -2.94 -7.94
C VAL A 57 -7.72 -3.38 -7.89
N VAL A 58 -6.83 -2.39 -8.04
CA VAL A 58 -5.38 -2.56 -7.96
C VAL A 58 -4.82 -1.74 -6.81
N VAL A 59 -4.07 -2.39 -5.93
CA VAL A 59 -3.40 -1.78 -4.78
C VAL A 59 -1.93 -1.57 -5.12
N LYS A 60 -1.48 -0.31 -5.02
CA LYS A 60 -0.10 0.07 -5.33
C LYS A 60 0.63 0.51 -4.07
N VAL A 61 1.62 -0.27 -3.66
CA VAL A 61 2.55 0.09 -2.59
C VAL A 61 3.79 0.70 -3.21
N VAL A 62 4.06 1.96 -2.88
CA VAL A 62 5.14 2.76 -3.46
C VAL A 62 6.39 2.65 -2.57
N GLN A 63 7.54 2.35 -3.17
CA GLN A 63 8.82 2.45 -2.48
C GLN A 63 9.10 3.92 -2.19
N SER A 64 9.25 4.28 -0.92
CA SER A 64 9.40 5.68 -0.52
C SER A 64 10.83 6.17 -0.83
N ARG A 65 11.10 6.54 -2.08
CA ARG A 65 12.36 7.22 -2.46
C ARG A 65 12.24 8.75 -2.42
N HIS A 66 11.02 9.31 -2.51
CA HIS A 66 10.77 10.77 -2.50
C HIS A 66 9.33 11.11 -2.07
N GLN A 67 8.98 10.97 -0.79
CA GLN A 67 7.64 11.30 -0.26
C GLN A 67 7.39 12.83 -0.13
N THR A 68 7.91 13.66 -1.05
CA THR A 68 7.84 15.13 -0.91
C THR A 68 6.72 15.78 -1.73
N HIS A 69 6.18 15.15 -2.79
CA HIS A 69 5.33 15.90 -3.73
C HIS A 69 3.87 15.43 -3.94
N ARG A 70 3.43 14.25 -3.46
CA ARG A 70 2.11 13.69 -3.85
C ARG A 70 1.02 13.63 -2.77
N SER A 71 1.36 13.70 -1.48
CA SER A 71 0.39 13.61 -0.38
C SER A 71 -0.56 14.82 -0.28
N ARG A 72 -0.19 15.96 -0.89
CA ARG A 72 -0.97 17.20 -0.82
C ARG A 72 -2.24 17.22 -1.68
N ARG A 73 -2.36 16.34 -2.69
CA ARG A 73 -3.55 16.29 -3.57
C ARG A 73 -4.68 15.39 -3.05
N GLN A 74 -4.39 14.39 -2.23
CA GLN A 74 -5.40 13.42 -1.79
C GLN A 74 -6.14 13.85 -0.52
N ALA A 75 -5.55 14.75 0.28
CA ALA A 75 -6.22 15.34 1.45
C ALA A 75 -7.19 16.48 1.11
N GLY A 76 -7.17 17.01 -0.13
CA GLY A 76 -8.03 18.14 -0.54
C GLY A 76 -9.42 17.75 -1.06
N ALA A 77 -9.70 16.46 -1.24
CA ALA A 77 -10.96 15.98 -1.83
C ALA A 77 -11.99 15.47 -0.80
N MET A 78 -11.71 15.59 0.50
CA MET A 78 -12.61 15.19 1.60
C MET A 78 -13.09 16.39 2.43
N ALA A 79 -12.87 17.63 1.95
CA ALA A 79 -13.19 18.86 2.67
C ALA A 79 -13.90 19.92 1.78
N GLY A 80 -14.65 19.49 0.77
CA GLY A 80 -15.45 20.35 -0.10
C GLY A 80 -16.87 19.85 -0.21
#